data_AF-A0A820QNK3-F1
#
_entry.id   AF-A0A820QNK3-F1
#
_cell.length_a   1.000
_cell.length_b   1.000
_cell.length_c   1.000
_cell.angle_alpha   90.00
_cell.angle_beta   90.00
_cell.angle_gamma   90.00
#
_symmetry.space_group_name_H-M   'P 1'
#
loop_
_entity.id
_entity.type
_entity.pdbx_description
1 polymer ?
#
loop_
_entity_poly.entity_id
_entity_poly.type
_entity_poly.pdbx_seq_one_letter_code
_entity_poly.pdbx_strand_id
1 'polypeptide(L)'
;VPFRGDYLKLKHGTDKLKINGNIYPVPDPRFPFLGVHFTPRMDGSVWLGPNAVLSMKREGYGLFDFSIRDSIDLAFNSGLRKLAWKHLGYGLGEMRRAYSLSAT
;
A
#
# COMPACT_ATOMS: atom_id res chain seq x y z
N VAL A 1 -4.48 11.65 8.05
CA VAL A 1 -3.22 11.36 7.35
C VAL A 1 -3.55 10.52 6.14
N PRO A 2 -3.28 10.98 4.91
CA PRO A 2 -3.65 10.25 3.71
C PRO A 2 -2.66 9.12 3.41
N PHE A 3 -3.20 7.90 3.28
CA PHE A 3 -2.50 6.75 2.75
C PHE A 3 -3.21 6.28 1.48
N ARG A 4 -2.44 5.95 0.45
CA ARG A 4 -2.93 5.32 -0.78
C ARG A 4 -2.66 3.82 -0.70
N GLY A 5 -3.58 3.03 -1.25
CA GLY A 5 -3.41 1.59 -1.44
C GLY A 5 -3.35 1.26 -2.93
N ASP A 6 -2.23 0.68 -3.34
CA ASP A 6 -2.01 0.16 -4.69
C ASP A 6 -2.41 -1.31 -4.76
N TYR A 7 -2.98 -1.69 -5.90
CA TYR A 7 -3.34 -3.06 -6.21
C TYR A 7 -2.60 -3.52 -7.45
N LEU A 8 -2.17 -4.78 -7.42
CA LEU A 8 -1.64 -5.48 -8.59
C LEU A 8 -2.63 -6.54 -9.03
N LYS A 9 -2.70 -6.77 -10.34
CA LYS A 9 -3.42 -7.92 -10.88
C LYS A 9 -2.41 -9.05 -11.11
N LEU A 10 -2.74 -10.25 -10.62
CA LEU A 10 -1.93 -11.43 -10.84
C LEU A 10 -1.83 -11.72 -12.35
N LYS A 11 -0.62 -11.99 -12.85
CA LYS A 11 -0.36 -12.19 -14.27
C LYS A 11 -1.09 -13.44 -14.79
N HIS A 12 -1.67 -13.33 -15.99
CA HIS A 12 -2.32 -14.45 -16.68
C HIS A 12 -1.30 -15.59 -16.96
N GLY A 13 -1.69 -16.85 -16.76
CA GLY A 13 -0.80 -18.02 -16.90
C GLY A 13 -0.17 -18.48 -15.58
N THR A 14 -0.57 -17.87 -14.46
CA THR A 14 -0.25 -18.35 -13.10
C THR A 14 -1.22 -19.42 -12.61
N ASP A 15 -1.90 -20.11 -13.53
CA ASP A 15 -3.02 -21.05 -13.31
C ASP A 15 -2.64 -22.25 -12.40
N LYS A 16 -1.34 -22.46 -12.18
CA LYS A 16 -0.81 -23.42 -11.20
C LYS A 16 -1.07 -22.98 -9.75
N LEU A 17 -1.24 -21.69 -9.50
CA LEU A 17 -1.63 -21.10 -8.21
C LEU A 17 -3.17 -21.11 -8.13
N LYS A 18 -3.74 -22.21 -7.62
CA LYS A 18 -5.17 -22.30 -7.35
C LYS A 18 -5.53 -21.42 -6.13
N ILE A 19 -5.97 -20.19 -6.39
CA ILE A 19 -6.49 -19.28 -5.36
C ILE A 19 -8.01 -19.23 -5.48
N ASN A 20 -8.68 -20.04 -4.65
CA ASN A 20 -10.14 -20.23 -4.69
C ASN A 20 -10.89 -19.39 -3.64
N GLY A 21 -10.20 -18.52 -2.90
CA GLY A 21 -10.78 -17.67 -1.87
C GLY A 21 -9.83 -16.55 -1.46
N ASN A 22 -10.33 -15.64 -0.63
CA ASN A 22 -9.50 -14.55 -0.12
C ASN A 22 -8.41 -15.11 0.81
N ILE A 23 -7.18 -14.62 0.66
CA ILE A 23 -6.04 -14.99 1.51
C ILE A 23 -5.56 -13.74 2.22
N TYR A 24 -5.58 -13.79 3.55
CA TYR A 24 -5.09 -12.74 4.43
C TYR A 24 -3.87 -13.28 5.18
N PRO A 25 -2.73 -12.58 5.19
CA PRO A 25 -1.60 -12.97 6.02
C PRO A 25 -1.96 -12.76 7.49
N VAL A 26 -1.36 -13.56 8.36
CA VAL A 26 -1.47 -13.33 9.81
C VAL A 26 -0.83 -11.96 10.11
N PRO A 27 -1.54 -11.05 10.81
CA PRO A 27 -1.03 -9.71 11.06
C PRO A 27 0.20 -9.75 11.97
N ASP A 28 1.24 -8.99 11.62
CA ASP A 28 2.38 -8.75 12.50
C ASP A 28 1.96 -7.73 13.57
N PRO A 29 2.03 -8.05 14.88
CA PRO A 29 1.65 -7.12 15.96
C PRO A 29 2.44 -5.80 15.94
N ARG A 30 3.63 -5.80 15.33
CA ARG A 30 4.45 -4.60 15.16
C ARG A 30 3.94 -3.68 14.05
N PHE A 31 3.14 -4.22 13.12
CA PHE A 31 2.64 -3.55 11.92
C PHE A 31 1.19 -3.98 11.60
N PRO A 32 0.20 -3.62 12.44
CA PRO A 32 -1.15 -4.18 12.37
C PRO A 32 -1.95 -3.75 11.13
N PHE A 33 -1.41 -2.84 10.31
CA PHE A 33 -2.04 -2.28 9.11
C PHE A 33 -1.28 -2.61 7.81
N LEU A 34 -0.22 -3.42 7.85
CA LEU A 34 0.54 -3.81 6.65
C LEU A 34 0.37 -5.30 6.35
N GLY A 35 -0.21 -5.59 5.18
CA GLY A 35 -0.34 -6.94 4.64
C GLY A 35 -0.90 -6.88 3.23
N VAL A 36 -0.41 -7.75 2.35
CA VAL A 36 -0.93 -7.90 0.99
C VAL A 36 -1.94 -9.05 1.02
N HIS A 37 -3.17 -8.78 0.59
CA HIS A 37 -4.20 -9.80 0.48
C HIS A 37 -4.29 -10.31 -0.94
N PHE A 38 -4.63 -11.58 -1.10
CA PHE A 38 -5.07 -12.11 -2.38
C PHE A 38 -6.60 -12.08 -2.40
N THR A 39 -7.17 -11.42 -3.39
CA THR A 39 -8.62 -11.28 -3.55
C THR A 39 -9.04 -11.78 -4.93
N PRO A 40 -9.54 -13.01 -5.05
CA PRO A 40 -10.21 -13.47 -6.27
C PRO A 40 -11.41 -12.61 -6.60
N ARG A 41 -11.62 -12.37 -7.90
CA ARG A 41 -12.70 -11.55 -8.44
C ARG A 41 -13.60 -12.42 -9.30
N MET A 42 -14.84 -11.96 -9.51
CA MET A 42 -15.85 -12.67 -10.31
C MET A 42 -15.45 -12.84 -11.78
N ASP A 43 -14.55 -11.98 -12.28
CA ASP A 43 -13.99 -12.07 -13.64
C ASP A 43 -12.83 -13.07 -13.76
N GLY A 44 -12.55 -13.85 -12.71
CA GLY A 44 -11.43 -14.80 -12.66
C GLY A 44 -10.08 -14.16 -12.38
N SER A 45 -9.98 -12.83 -12.25
CA SER A 45 -8.73 -12.18 -11.85
C SER A 45 -8.47 -12.31 -10.36
N VAL A 46 -7.19 -12.28 -9.96
CA VAL A 46 -6.79 -12.21 -8.56
C VAL A 46 -6.04 -10.90 -8.34
N TRP A 47 -6.50 -10.12 -7.37
CA TRP A 47 -5.87 -8.86 -6.99
C TRP A 47 -4.97 -9.08 -5.78
N LEU A 48 -3.82 -8.43 -5.77
CA LEU A 48 -2.87 -8.39 -4.67
C LEU A 48 -2.86 -6.98 -4.08
N GLY A 49 -3.15 -6.84 -2.79
CA GLY A 49 -3.09 -5.57 -2.09
C GLY A 49 -4.15 -5.44 -0.98
N PRO A 50 -4.43 -4.21 -0.52
CA PRO A 50 -3.68 -2.99 -0.82
C PRO A 50 -2.33 -2.96 -0.08
N ASN A 51 -1.34 -2.27 -0.65
CA ASN A 51 -0.22 -1.78 0.16
C ASN A 51 -0.64 -0.52 0.96
N ALA A 52 0.26 0.04 1.75
CA ALA A 52 -0.02 1.28 2.50
C ALA A 52 1.12 2.29 2.28
N VAL A 53 0.93 3.19 1.33
CA VAL A 53 1.91 4.20 0.95
C VAL A 53 1.43 5.57 1.40
N LEU A 54 2.32 6.35 2.02
CA LEU A 54 2.00 7.71 2.42
C LEU A 54 1.78 8.57 1.16
N SER A 55 0.63 9.24 1.06
CA SER A 55 0.33 10.15 -0.04
C SER A 55 0.62 11.60 0.34
N MET A 56 1.17 12.40 -0.58
CA MET A 56 1.41 13.83 -0.37
C MET A 56 0.22 14.71 -0.77
N LYS A 57 -0.90 14.09 -1.16
CA LYS A 57 -2.16 14.75 -1.52
C LYS A 57 -3.33 13.87 -1.09
N ARG A 58 -4.33 14.44 -0.41
CA ARG A 58 -5.46 13.65 0.15
C ARG A 58 -6.26 12.89 -0.92
N GLU A 59 -6.40 13.49 -2.09
CA GLU A 59 -7.06 12.92 -3.26
C GLU A 59 -6.04 12.60 -4.37
N GLY A 60 -4.79 12.34 -3.97
CA GLY A 60 -3.73 11.92 -4.89
C GLY A 60 -3.73 10.42 -5.08
N TYR A 61 -3.92 9.98 -6.33
CA TYR A 61 -3.86 8.57 -6.73
C TYR A 61 -2.63 8.25 -7.57
N GLY A 62 -1.88 9.26 -8.03
CA GLY A 62 -0.56 9.13 -8.67
C GLY A 62 0.58 9.07 -7.67
N LEU A 63 1.71 8.42 -8.05
CA LEU A 63 2.86 8.27 -7.16
C LEU A 63 3.50 9.63 -6.79
N PHE A 64 3.41 10.58 -7.71
CA PHE A 64 3.96 11.94 -7.58
C PHE A 64 2.88 13.00 -7.36
N ASP A 65 1.65 12.61 -7.04
CA ASP A 65 0.59 13.56 -6.75
C ASP A 65 0.93 14.35 -5.48
N PHE A 66 1.05 15.66 -5.65
CA PHE A 66 1.55 16.55 -4.61
C PHE A 66 0.58 17.70 -4.35
N SER A 67 0.41 18.03 -3.07
CA SER A 67 -0.32 19.20 -2.60
C SER A 67 0.49 19.86 -1.49
N ILE A 68 0.87 21.13 -1.69
CA ILE A 68 1.65 21.89 -0.71
C ILE A 68 0.90 21.96 0.62
N ARG A 69 -0.40 22.27 0.56
CA ARG A 69 -1.26 22.38 1.74
C ARG A 69 -1.32 21.07 2.52
N ASP A 70 -1.58 19.96 1.83
CA ASP A 70 -1.66 18.65 2.49
C ASP A 70 -0.29 18.22 3.04
N SER A 71 0.79 18.48 2.32
CA SER A 71 2.14 18.13 2.75
C SER A 71 2.55 18.87 4.02
N ILE A 72 2.19 20.15 4.15
CA ILE A 72 2.38 20.93 5.38
C ILE A 72 1.56 20.33 6.52
N ASP A 73 0.28 20.03 6.29
CA ASP A 73 -0.59 19.39 7.30
C ASP A 73 -0.02 18.04 7.77
N LEU A 74 0.53 17.24 6.84
CA LEU A 74 1.21 15.98 7.17
C LEU A 74 2.46 16.22 8.03
N ALA A 75 3.33 17.17 7.63
CA ALA A 75 4.58 17.45 8.32
C ALA A 75 4.37 17.89 9.77
N PHE A 76 3.33 18.68 10.04
CA PHE A 76 3.02 19.16 11.39
C PHE A 76 2.19 18.17 12.21
N ASN A 77 1.64 17.11 11.61
CA ASN A 77 0.88 16.11 12.32
C ASN A 77 1.76 15.36 13.36
N SER A 78 1.45 15.51 14.64
CA SER A 78 2.23 14.91 15.73
C SER A 78 2.08 13.39 15.79
N GLY A 79 0.92 12.84 15.41
CA GLY A 79 0.67 11.40 15.35
C GLY A 79 1.47 10.73 14.24
N LEU A 80 1.47 11.33 13.05
CA LEU A 80 2.27 10.84 11.92
C LEU A 80 3.76 10.89 12.23
N ARG A 81 4.26 11.98 12.82
CA ARG A 81 5.67 12.06 13.23
C ARG A 81 6.03 10.93 14.18
N LYS A 82 5.25 10.72 15.24
CA LYS A 82 5.48 9.61 16.19
C LYS A 82 5.48 8.24 15.50
N LEU A 83 4.54 8.02 14.58
CA LEU A 83 4.45 6.78 13.81
C LEU A 83 5.67 6.59 12.88
N ALA A 84 6.03 7.63 12.13
CA ALA A 84 7.15 7.63 11.20
C ALA A 84 8.47 7.37 11.94
N TRP A 85 8.72 8.05 13.06
CA TRP A 85 9.91 7.83 13.89
C TRP A 85 10.00 6.39 14.41
N LYS A 86 8.87 5.78 14.78
CA LYS A 86 8.82 4.40 15.28
C LYS A 86 8.99 3.34 14.19
N HIS A 87 8.56 3.62 12.95
CA HIS A 87 8.47 2.63 11.86
C HIS A 87 9.17 3.05 10.56
N LEU A 88 10.18 3.92 10.65
CA LEU A 88 10.81 4.61 9.52
C LEU A 88 11.37 3.64 8.46
N GLY A 89 12.06 2.59 8.89
CA GLY A 89 12.62 1.58 7.99
C GLY A 89 11.57 0.82 7.17
N TYR A 90 10.41 0.53 7.78
CA TYR A 90 9.29 -0.12 7.08
C TYR A 90 8.60 0.84 6.10
N GLY A 91 8.38 2.09 6.51
CA GLY A 91 7.80 3.11 5.64
C GLY A 91 8.63 3.34 4.37
N LEU A 92 9.96 3.40 4.50
CA LEU A 92 10.87 3.49 3.36
C LEU A 92 10.81 2.24 2.46
N GLY A 93 10.64 1.06 3.06
CA GLY A 93 10.46 -0.20 2.33
C GLY A 93 9.21 -0.19 1.44
N GLU A 94 8.07 0.26 1.98
CA GLU A 94 6.83 0.39 1.20
C GLU A 94 6.92 1.45 0.12
N MET A 95 7.55 2.60 0.38
CA MET A 95 7.78 3.62 -0.66
C MET A 95 8.64 3.07 -1.81
N ARG A 96 9.68 2.30 -1.50
CA ARG A 96 10.52 1.66 -2.52
C ARG A 96 9.74 0.65 -3.35
N ARG A 97 8.89 -0.16 -2.72
CA ARG A 97 8.00 -1.10 -3.43
C ARG A 97 7.05 -0.34 -4.34
N ALA A 98 6.38 0.70 -3.84
CA ALA A 98 5.46 1.52 -4.63
C ALA A 98 6.13 2.13 -5.86
N TYR A 99 7.36 2.63 -5.73
CA TYR A 99 8.15 3.11 -6.86
C TYR A 99 8.44 2.00 -7.88
N SER A 100 8.84 0.81 -7.42
CA SER A 100 9.08 -0.35 -8.29
C SER A 100 7.82 -0.82 -9.01
N LEU A 101 6.66 -0.77 -8.34
CA LEU A 101 5.37 -1.16 -8.91
C LEU A 101 4.88 -0.15 -9.95
N SER A 102 5.15 1.14 -9.76
CA SER A 102 4.79 2.18 -10.72
C SER A 102 5.67 2.18 -11.97
N ALA A 103 6.82 1.50 -11.93
CA ALA A 103 7.75 1.39 -13.06
C ALA A 103 7.49 0.17 -13.97
N THR A 104 6.51 -0.67 -13.63
CA THR A 104 6.12 -1.90 -14.35
C THR A 104 4.72 -1.75 -14.92
#